data_AF-A0A9P5Y9W9-F1
#
_entry.id   AF-A0A9P5Y9W9-F1
#
_cell.length_a   1.000
_cell.length_b   1.000
_cell.length_c   1.000
_cell.angle_alpha   90.00
_cell.angle_beta   90.00
_cell.angle_gamma   90.00
#
_symmetry.space_group_name_H-M   'P 1'
#
loop_
_entity.id
_entity.type
_entity.pdbx_description
1 polymer ?
#
loop_
_entity_poly.entity_id
_entity_poly.type
_entity_poly.pdbx_seq_one_letter_code
_entity_poly.pdbx_strand_id
1 'polypeptide(L)'
;EAQWKEALEALKTAMITYNQTSKTGSPKHEHALEATASEVVDKMRRLGDMHTDPAVKKEWGERAEQFEKAGKGERGIMSNDVVKGLAILLATPFALVGAVLFAAGTIVYGAGSVVRGLGNVL
;
A
#
# COMPACT_ATOMS: atom_id res chain seq x y z
N GLU A 1 15.77 13.38 -3.58
CA GLU A 1 14.83 13.03 -4.67
C GLU A 1 15.16 11.70 -5.36
N ALA A 2 16.38 11.44 -5.85
CA ALA A 2 16.70 10.19 -6.55
C ALA A 2 16.37 8.92 -5.72
N GLN A 3 16.81 8.87 -4.46
CA GLN A 3 16.53 7.75 -3.54
C GLN A 3 15.02 7.55 -3.28
N TRP A 4 14.24 8.64 -3.31
CA TRP A 4 12.79 8.58 -3.16
C TRP A 4 12.13 7.91 -4.37
N LYS A 5 12.54 8.31 -5.59
CA LYS A 5 12.07 7.71 -6.84
C LYS A 5 12.44 6.22 -6.92
N GLU A 6 13.64 5.87 -6.49
CA GLU A 6 14.06 4.47 -6.37
C GLU A 6 13.18 3.69 -5.39
N ALA A 7 12.84 4.27 -4.23
CA ALA A 7 11.92 3.64 -3.28
C ALA A 7 10.49 3.48 -3.84
N LEU A 8 9.99 4.45 -4.63
CA LEU A 8 8.70 4.34 -5.33
C LEU A 8 8.70 3.18 -6.35
N GLU A 9 9.75 3.04 -7.16
CA GLU A 9 9.86 1.92 -8.11
C GLU A 9 10.03 0.57 -7.39
N ALA A 10 10.78 0.53 -6.28
CA ALA A 10 10.91 -0.67 -5.46
C ALA A 10 9.56 -1.10 -4.88
N LEU A 11 8.77 -0.15 -4.37
CA LEU A 11 7.41 -0.42 -3.87
C LEU A 11 6.49 -0.91 -4.99
N LYS A 12 6.52 -0.26 -6.16
CA LYS A 12 5.74 -0.68 -7.33
C LYS A 12 6.08 -2.12 -7.75
N THR A 13 7.37 -2.46 -7.76
CA THR A 13 7.83 -3.82 -8.08
C THR A 13 7.32 -4.83 -7.06
N ALA A 14 7.46 -4.54 -5.76
CA ALA A 14 6.96 -5.41 -4.69
C ALA A 14 5.44 -5.66 -4.81
N MET A 15 4.65 -4.63 -5.14
CA MET A 15 3.20 -4.77 -5.34
C MET A 15 2.84 -5.59 -6.56
N ILE A 16 3.59 -5.45 -7.66
CA ILE A 16 3.41 -6.29 -8.85
C ILE A 16 3.69 -7.75 -8.49
N THR A 17 4.77 -8.03 -7.76
CA THR A 17 5.12 -9.38 -7.29
C THR A 17 4.04 -9.96 -6.37
N TYR A 18 3.53 -9.17 -5.41
CA TYR A 18 2.42 -9.58 -4.56
C TYR A 18 1.17 -9.93 -5.39
N ASN A 19 0.80 -9.08 -6.36
CA ASN A 19 -0.34 -9.29 -7.24
C ASN A 19 -0.20 -10.52 -8.15
N GLN A 20 1.02 -10.84 -8.59
CA GLN A 20 1.28 -12.06 -9.37
C GLN A 20 1.20 -13.31 -8.48
N THR A 21 1.79 -13.23 -7.28
CA THR A 21 1.79 -14.33 -6.28
C THR A 21 0.39 -14.60 -5.74
N SER A 22 -0.48 -13.59 -5.64
CA SER A 22 -1.85 -13.76 -5.15
C SER A 22 -2.74 -14.55 -6.12
N LYS A 23 -2.43 -14.53 -7.43
CA LYS A 23 -3.18 -15.18 -8.52
C LYS A 23 -2.90 -16.67 -8.70
N THR A 24 -1.79 -17.18 -8.18
CA THR A 24 -1.35 -18.59 -8.39
C THR A 24 -2.07 -19.62 -7.51
N GLY A 25 -2.90 -19.19 -6.55
CA GLY A 25 -3.97 -19.99 -5.92
C GLY A 25 -3.58 -21.27 -5.15
N SER A 26 -2.30 -21.56 -4.94
CA SER A 26 -1.84 -22.84 -4.37
C SER A 26 -1.40 -22.71 -2.89
N PRO A 27 -1.61 -23.72 -2.02
CA PRO A 27 -1.25 -23.66 -0.58
C PRO A 27 0.25 -23.42 -0.32
N LYS A 28 1.13 -23.98 -1.15
CA LYS A 28 2.59 -23.69 -1.09
C LYS A 28 2.93 -22.20 -1.35
N HIS A 29 1.98 -21.43 -1.88
CA HIS A 29 2.16 -20.01 -2.20
C HIS A 29 1.64 -19.11 -1.09
N GLU A 30 1.00 -19.63 -0.05
CA GLU A 30 0.51 -18.79 1.06
C GLU A 30 1.68 -18.18 1.84
N HIS A 31 2.71 -18.97 2.16
CA HIS A 31 3.94 -18.45 2.77
C HIS A 31 4.69 -17.47 1.86
N ALA A 32 4.72 -17.75 0.54
CA ALA A 32 5.33 -16.83 -0.43
C ALA A 32 4.53 -15.52 -0.53
N LEU A 33 3.20 -15.60 -0.49
CA LEU A 33 2.31 -14.46 -0.53
C LEU A 33 2.51 -13.57 0.69
N GLU A 34 2.56 -14.13 1.89
CA GLU A 34 2.82 -13.35 3.11
C GLU A 34 4.23 -12.74 3.12
N ALA A 35 5.24 -13.44 2.61
CA ALA A 35 6.57 -12.87 2.45
C ALA A 35 6.56 -11.64 1.50
N THR A 36 5.85 -11.73 0.38
CA THR A 36 5.69 -10.58 -0.53
C THR A 36 4.84 -9.46 0.07
N ALA A 37 3.86 -9.79 0.92
CA ALA A 37 3.05 -8.80 1.63
C ALA A 37 3.90 -8.02 2.66
N SER A 38 4.72 -8.73 3.44
CA SER A 38 5.66 -8.10 4.38
C SER A 38 6.64 -7.18 3.64
N GLU A 39 7.13 -7.59 2.47
CA GLU A 39 8.00 -6.73 1.68
C GLU A 39 7.29 -5.44 1.24
N VAL A 40 6.02 -5.50 0.82
CA VAL A 40 5.23 -4.31 0.47
C VAL A 40 5.12 -3.36 1.68
N VAL A 41 4.82 -3.88 2.87
CA VAL A 41 4.73 -3.10 4.12
C VAL A 41 6.05 -2.40 4.42
N ASP A 42 7.18 -3.12 4.35
CA ASP A 42 8.50 -2.55 4.60
C ASP A 42 8.85 -1.44 3.61
N LYS A 43 8.54 -1.62 2.33
CA LYS A 43 8.78 -0.61 1.29
C LYS A 43 7.88 0.62 1.49
N MET A 44 6.63 0.47 1.91
CA MET A 44 5.75 1.59 2.25
C MET A 44 6.29 2.40 3.44
N ARG A 45 6.69 1.72 4.53
CA ARG A 45 7.27 2.38 5.71
C ARG A 45 8.55 3.13 5.37
N ARG A 46 9.46 2.46 4.65
CA ARG A 46 10.71 3.08 4.17
C ARG A 46 10.45 4.29 3.29
N LEU A 47 9.44 4.21 2.41
CA LEU A 47 9.03 5.36 1.61
C LEU A 47 8.59 6.50 2.52
N GLY A 48 7.65 6.30 3.45
CA GLY A 48 7.27 7.34 4.42
C GLY A 48 8.45 7.96 5.19
N ASP A 49 9.39 7.14 5.65
CA ASP A 49 10.56 7.58 6.42
C ASP A 49 11.56 8.44 5.63
N MET A 50 11.57 8.35 4.30
CA MET A 50 12.42 9.17 3.45
C MET A 50 11.87 10.60 3.24
N HIS A 51 10.63 10.87 3.67
CA HIS A 51 10.01 12.18 3.48
C HIS A 51 10.24 13.10 4.68
N THR A 52 10.55 14.37 4.44
CA THR A 52 10.72 15.38 5.51
C THR A 52 9.39 15.93 6.02
N ASP A 53 8.35 15.88 5.21
CA ASP A 53 6.97 16.23 5.61
C ASP A 53 6.36 15.13 6.51
N PRO A 54 6.01 15.44 7.77
CA PRO A 54 5.42 14.47 8.69
C PRO A 54 4.05 13.94 8.22
N ALA A 55 3.29 14.71 7.44
CA ALA A 55 2.00 14.25 6.91
C ALA A 55 2.20 13.12 5.89
N VAL A 56 3.20 13.25 5.01
CA VAL A 56 3.55 12.20 4.04
C VAL A 56 4.06 10.95 4.75
N LYS A 57 4.91 11.11 5.76
CA LYS A 57 5.38 9.99 6.58
C LYS A 57 4.22 9.26 7.26
N LYS A 58 3.29 10.01 7.86
CA LYS A 58 2.10 9.47 8.51
C LYS A 58 1.21 8.70 7.52
N GLU A 59 0.90 9.30 6.37
CA GLU A 59 0.06 8.69 5.32
C GLU A 59 0.62 7.33 4.86
N TRP A 60 1.93 7.26 4.57
CA TRP A 60 2.56 6.00 4.17
C TRP A 60 2.61 4.97 5.31
N GLY A 61 2.80 5.41 6.55
CA GLY A 61 2.71 4.55 7.73
C GLY A 61 1.32 3.94 7.92
N GLU A 62 0.27 4.76 7.81
CA GLU A 62 -1.12 4.30 7.93
C GLU A 62 -1.49 3.34 6.79
N ARG A 63 -1.03 3.59 5.56
CA ARG A 63 -1.24 2.66 4.43
C ARG A 63 -0.52 1.33 4.64
N ALA A 64 0.69 1.36 5.18
CA ALA A 64 1.44 0.14 5.51
C ALA A 64 0.71 -0.69 6.56
N GLU A 65 0.19 -0.05 7.61
CA GLU A 65 -0.57 -0.72 8.67
C GLU A 65 -1.89 -1.31 8.15
N GLN A 66 -2.62 -0.60 7.29
CA GLN A 66 -3.82 -1.15 6.65
C GLN A 66 -3.50 -2.33 5.76
N PHE A 67 -2.44 -2.24 4.96
CA PHE A 67 -2.04 -3.34 4.09
C PHE A 67 -1.67 -4.59 4.91
N GLU A 68 -0.95 -4.39 6.01
CA GLU A 68 -0.58 -5.46 6.94
C GLU A 68 -1.81 -6.14 7.57
N LYS A 69 -2.84 -5.37 7.94
CA LYS A 69 -4.07 -5.91 8.54
C LYS A 69 -5.10 -6.43 7.54
N ALA A 70 -5.03 -5.98 6.29
CA ALA A 70 -5.99 -6.32 5.25
C ALA A 70 -5.93 -7.80 4.87
N GLY A 71 -7.09 -8.37 4.52
CA GLY A 71 -7.16 -9.73 3.98
C GLY A 71 -6.61 -9.81 2.55
N LYS A 72 -6.33 -11.02 2.06
CA LYS A 72 -5.76 -11.25 0.70
C LYS A 72 -6.49 -10.48 -0.42
N GLY A 73 -7.82 -10.51 -0.41
CA GLY A 73 -8.64 -9.82 -1.43
C GLY A 73 -8.50 -8.30 -1.37
N GLU A 74 -8.56 -7.74 -0.16
CA GLU A 74 -8.42 -6.31 0.08
C GLU A 74 -7.01 -5.80 -0.25
N ARG A 75 -5.97 -6.52 0.18
CA ARG A 75 -4.57 -6.27 -0.22
C ARG A 75 -4.40 -6.25 -1.75
N GLY A 76 -5.12 -7.09 -2.48
CA GLY A 76 -5.10 -7.11 -3.95
C GLY A 76 -5.70 -5.85 -4.58
N ILE A 77 -6.82 -5.36 -4.04
CA ILE A 77 -7.45 -4.10 -4.46
C ILE A 77 -6.51 -2.93 -4.15
N MET A 78 -6.03 -2.84 -2.90
CA MET A 78 -5.09 -1.82 -2.46
C MET A 78 -3.83 -1.78 -3.33
N SER A 79 -3.25 -2.94 -3.64
CA SER A 79 -2.05 -3.02 -4.49
C SER A 79 -2.29 -2.45 -5.89
N ASN A 80 -3.45 -2.74 -6.50
CA ASN A 80 -3.75 -2.26 -7.84
C ASN A 80 -3.94 -0.73 -7.88
N ASP A 81 -4.62 -0.18 -6.87
CA ASP A 81 -4.86 1.26 -6.77
C ASP A 81 -3.59 2.03 -6.45
N VAL A 82 -2.76 1.50 -5.54
CA VAL A 82 -1.46 2.12 -5.21
C VAL A 82 -0.51 2.06 -6.40
N VAL A 83 -0.43 0.94 -7.15
CA VAL A 83 0.42 0.88 -8.36
C VAL A 83 0.04 1.96 -9.38
N LYS A 84 -1.25 2.23 -9.59
CA LYS A 84 -1.70 3.33 -10.47
C LYS A 84 -1.32 4.70 -9.90
N GLY A 85 -1.49 4.91 -8.60
CA GLY A 85 -1.11 6.16 -7.93
C GLY A 85 0.40 6.41 -7.93
N LEU A 86 1.23 5.36 -7.84
CA LEU A 86 2.69 5.46 -7.88
C LEU A 86 3.20 6.01 -9.21
N ALA A 87 2.53 5.72 -10.33
CA ALA A 87 2.90 6.29 -11.63
C ALA A 87 2.78 7.83 -11.63
N ILE A 88 1.75 8.37 -10.97
CA ILE A 88 1.56 9.81 -10.80
C ILE A 88 2.66 10.38 -9.89
N LEU A 89 2.96 9.70 -8.78
CA LEU A 89 4.01 10.13 -7.85
C LEU A 89 5.41 10.10 -8.45
N LEU A 90 5.72 9.16 -9.35
CA LEU A 90 7.00 9.10 -10.07
C LEU A 90 7.21 10.30 -11.01
N ALA A 91 6.12 10.81 -11.61
CA ALA A 91 6.13 12.01 -12.42
C ALA A 91 6.08 13.31 -11.60
N THR A 92 5.73 13.22 -10.32
CA THR A 92 5.56 14.37 -9.42
C THR A 92 6.90 14.77 -8.79
N PRO A 93 7.28 16.06 -8.82
CA PRO A 93 8.43 16.55 -8.04
C PRO A 93 8.26 16.26 -6.55
N PHE A 94 9.34 15.88 -5.86
CA PHE A 94 9.29 15.50 -4.44
C PHE A 94 8.58 16.54 -3.55
N ALA A 95 8.81 17.83 -3.80
CA ALA A 95 8.19 18.93 -3.05
C ALA A 95 6.66 19.00 -3.17
N LEU A 96 6.06 18.38 -4.19
CA LEU A 96 4.62 18.38 -4.44
C LEU A 96 3.92 17.10 -3.97
N VAL A 97 4.67 16.10 -3.48
CA VAL A 97 4.11 14.80 -3.08
C VAL A 97 3.04 14.94 -2.00
N GLY A 98 3.26 15.81 -1.01
CA GLY A 98 2.25 16.10 0.02
C GLY A 98 0.93 16.57 -0.59
N ALA A 99 0.98 17.58 -1.47
CA ALA A 99 -0.21 18.09 -2.16
C ALA A 99 -0.91 17.02 -3.00
N VAL A 100 -0.16 16.15 -3.69
CA VAL A 100 -0.72 15.05 -4.49
C VAL A 100 -1.38 13.99 -3.61
N LEU A 101 -0.77 13.62 -2.48
CA LEU A 101 -1.37 12.66 -1.54
C LEU A 101 -2.65 13.20 -0.91
N PHE A 102 -2.68 14.49 -0.55
CA PHE A 102 -3.89 15.16 -0.06
C PHE A 102 -4.98 15.28 -1.14
N ALA A 103 -4.61 15.66 -2.37
CA ALA A 103 -5.54 15.83 -3.49
C ALA A 103 -6.09 14.50 -4.02
N ALA A 104 -5.32 13.42 -3.95
CA ALA A 104 -5.78 12.08 -4.29
C ALA A 104 -6.88 11.56 -3.35
N GLY A 105 -7.18 12.29 -2.27
CA GLY A 105 -8.23 11.95 -1.34
C GLY A 105 -7.81 10.80 -0.43
N THR A 106 -8.22 10.90 0.83
CA THR A 106 -8.13 9.87 1.85
C THR A 106 -8.79 8.56 1.37
N ILE A 107 -8.04 7.68 0.70
CA ILE A 107 -8.49 6.29 0.40
C ILE A 107 -8.62 5.47 1.71
N VAL A 108 -8.16 6.02 2.82
CA VAL A 108 -7.88 5.32 4.08
C VAL A 108 -8.88 5.61 5.20
N TYR A 109 -9.92 6.42 4.99
CA TYR A 109 -10.97 6.55 6.03
C TYR A 109 -11.98 5.38 6.04
N GLY A 110 -11.78 4.33 5.22
CA GLY A 110 -12.78 3.29 4.94
C GLY A 110 -12.48 1.85 5.41
N ALA A 111 -11.23 1.46 5.67
CA ALA A 111 -10.90 0.06 6.01
C ALA A 111 -11.08 -0.28 7.51
N GLY A 112 -11.69 0.62 8.31
CA GLY A 112 -11.86 0.48 9.75
C GLY A 112 -13.26 0.12 10.25
N SER A 113 -14.28 0.02 9.39
CA SER A 113 -15.68 -0.12 9.86
C SER A 113 -16.52 -1.22 9.19
N VAL A 114 -15.91 -2.30 8.69
CA VAL A 114 -16.67 -3.56 8.48
C VAL A 114 -16.13 -4.64 9.43
N VAL A 115 -16.17 -4.30 10.72
CA VAL A 115 -16.13 -5.28 11.80
C VAL A 115 -17.55 -5.81 11.99
N ARG A 116 -17.68 -7.13 11.82
CA ARG A 116 -18.66 -8.06 12.41
C ARG A 116 -20.11 -8.02 11.89
N GLY A 117 -20.57 -9.22 11.59
CA GLY A 117 -21.91 -9.51 11.11
C GLY A 117 -23.03 -9.04 12.04
N LEU A 118 -24.10 -8.58 11.38
CA LEU A 118 -25.47 -8.66 11.85
C LEU A 118 -26.23 -9.68 10.99
N GLY A 119 -25.65 -10.87 10.85
CA GLY A 119 -26.44 -12.07 10.59
C GLY A 119 -26.96 -12.55 11.94
N ASN A 120 -28.29 -12.52 12.10
CA ASN A 120 -29.05 -13.03 13.24
C ASN A 120 -29.27 -12.08 14.42
N VAL A 121 -30.18 -11.13 14.25
CA VAL A 121 -31.14 -10.80 15.32
C VAL A 121 -32.51 -11.24 14.80
N LEU A 122 -32.86 -12.48 15.14
CA LEU A 122 -34.25 -12.88 15.35
C LEU A 122 -34.84 -12.04 16.48
#